data_AF-A0A2I0N8K5-F1
#
_entry.id   AF-A0A2I0N8K5-F1
#
_cell.length_a   1.000
_cell.length_b   1.000
_cell.length_c   1.000
_cell.angle_alpha   90.00
_cell.angle_beta   90.00
_cell.angle_gamma   90.00
#
_symmetry.space_group_name_H-M   'P 1'
#
loop_
_entity.id
_entity.type
_entity.pdbx_description
1 polymer ?
#
loop_
_entity_poly.entity_id
_entity_poly.type
_entity_poly.pdbx_seq_one_letter_code
_entity_poly.pdbx_strand_id
1 'polypeptide(L)'
;MVLLDIKVNEPWKQTSEHLDKNRSIGDNAVFIGDADKEMRNALVSGNREFQLDFIHIFRDVGIKLWMDGKLGLNDRKIIVKRMESILYPLKNSVRKHIENGDTESLKAKINYAIDKLKTVAKDVAKSGCIATAAFIRDYSNLMVTFARLAVEKGRSIPWNSNTIERLMGEISKRTKHKWMRWTTRGLGAILNIILTRYASEQDYEIFKAKIMRSANLTYIKCETIIMSVGGEF
;
A
#
# COMPACT_ATOMS: atom_id res chain seq x y z
N MET A 1 -13.67 -7.69 1.68
CA MET A 1 -12.42 -7.61 0.89
C MET A 1 -12.28 -8.93 0.18
N VAL A 2 -11.99 -8.94 -1.12
CA VAL A 2 -11.72 -10.19 -1.85
C VAL A 2 -10.22 -10.28 -2.09
N LEU A 3 -9.65 -11.44 -1.79
CA LEU A 3 -8.26 -11.74 -2.05
C LEU A 3 -8.14 -12.36 -3.44
N LEU A 4 -7.42 -11.69 -4.34
CA LEU A 4 -7.29 -12.13 -5.74
C LEU A 4 -6.01 -12.94 -5.99
N ASP A 5 -4.91 -12.56 -5.36
CA ASP A 5 -3.65 -13.30 -5.44
C ASP A 5 -2.73 -12.98 -4.25
N ILE A 6 -1.82 -13.92 -3.94
CA ILE A 6 -0.72 -13.74 -2.99
C ILE A 6 0.50 -14.47 -3.55
N LYS A 7 1.61 -13.74 -3.66
CA LYS A 7 2.90 -14.31 -4.02
C LYS A 7 3.99 -13.84 -3.07
N VAL A 8 5.02 -14.66 -2.90
CA VAL A 8 6.22 -14.32 -2.10
C VAL A 8 7.42 -14.58 -2.98
N ASN A 9 8.28 -13.59 -3.15
CA ASN A 9 9.50 -13.70 -3.98
C ASN A 9 9.23 -14.15 -5.42
N GLU A 10 8.03 -13.88 -5.95
CA GLU A 10 7.71 -14.12 -7.36
C GLU A 10 7.61 -12.80 -8.13
N PRO A 11 7.96 -12.77 -9.42
CA PRO A 11 7.80 -11.59 -10.25
C PRO A 11 6.34 -11.17 -10.40
N TRP A 12 6.09 -9.86 -10.44
CA TRP A 12 4.77 -9.29 -10.71
C TRP A 12 4.13 -9.75 -12.02
N LYS A 13 4.95 -10.13 -13.01
CA LYS A 13 4.47 -10.70 -14.27
C LYS A 13 3.62 -11.95 -14.05
N GLN A 14 4.02 -12.83 -13.13
CA GLN A 14 3.24 -14.03 -12.82
C GLN A 14 1.89 -13.69 -12.17
N THR A 15 1.88 -12.69 -11.28
CA THR A 15 0.63 -12.17 -10.69
C THR A 15 -0.30 -11.65 -11.79
N SER A 16 0.22 -10.85 -12.72
CA SER A 16 -0.55 -10.33 -13.85
C SER A 16 -1.14 -11.44 -14.73
N GLU A 17 -0.30 -12.39 -15.16
CA GLU A 17 -0.72 -13.54 -15.96
C GLU A 17 -1.80 -14.38 -15.27
N HIS A 18 -1.66 -14.59 -13.95
CA HIS A 18 -2.65 -15.32 -13.14
C HIS A 18 -3.99 -14.58 -13.08
N LEU A 19 -3.98 -13.27 -12.82
CA LEU A 19 -5.18 -12.44 -12.74
C LEU A 19 -5.91 -12.35 -14.09
N ASP A 20 -5.16 -12.24 -15.19
CA ASP A 20 -5.72 -12.17 -16.56
C ASP A 20 -6.29 -13.52 -16.99
N LYS A 21 -5.57 -14.62 -16.76
CA LYS A 21 -6.04 -15.98 -17.07
C LYS A 21 -7.36 -16.29 -16.38
N ASN A 22 -7.51 -15.87 -15.12
CA ASN A 22 -8.70 -16.11 -14.33
C ASN A 22 -9.79 -15.03 -14.51
N ARG A 23 -9.57 -14.03 -15.38
CA ARG A 23 -10.46 -12.87 -15.57
C ARG A 23 -10.88 -12.24 -14.24
N SER A 24 -9.95 -12.18 -13.28
CA SER A 24 -10.23 -11.77 -11.90
C SER A 24 -10.29 -10.25 -11.73
N ILE A 25 -9.84 -9.50 -12.73
CA ILE A 25 -9.81 -8.03 -12.76
C ILE A 25 -10.42 -7.53 -14.07
N GLY A 26 -11.19 -6.44 -13.99
CA GLY A 26 -11.78 -5.80 -15.17
C GLY A 26 -10.75 -5.00 -15.98
N ASP A 27 -11.07 -4.76 -17.26
CA ASP A 27 -10.20 -4.00 -18.17
C ASP A 27 -9.99 -2.54 -17.75
N ASN A 28 -10.88 -2.01 -16.90
CA ASN A 28 -10.82 -0.67 -16.34
C ASN A 28 -10.40 -0.66 -14.86
N ALA A 29 -9.74 -1.72 -14.38
CA ALA A 29 -9.25 -1.80 -13.00
C ALA A 29 -8.26 -0.66 -12.69
N VAL A 30 -8.23 -0.25 -11.43
CA VAL A 30 -7.26 0.74 -10.94
C VAL A 30 -6.46 0.11 -9.82
N PHE A 31 -5.14 0.09 -9.97
CA PHE A 31 -4.23 -0.41 -8.96
C PHE A 31 -3.77 0.72 -8.06
N ILE A 32 -3.63 0.42 -6.77
CA ILE A 32 -3.13 1.35 -5.76
C ILE A 32 -1.94 0.67 -5.09
N GLY A 33 -0.79 1.33 -5.09
CA GLY A 33 0.40 0.77 -4.44
C GLY A 33 1.54 1.77 -4.32
N ASP A 34 2.70 1.25 -3.97
CA ASP A 34 3.94 2.01 -3.92
C ASP A 34 4.47 2.33 -5.34
N ALA A 35 5.65 2.93 -5.40
CA ALA A 35 6.26 3.29 -6.68
C ALA A 35 7.06 2.17 -7.37
N ASP A 36 6.77 0.90 -7.05
CA ASP A 36 7.40 -0.25 -7.71
C ASP A 36 7.09 -0.24 -9.22
N LYS A 37 8.16 -0.08 -10.01
CA LYS A 37 8.09 -0.04 -11.47
C LYS A 37 7.73 -1.40 -12.06
N GLU A 38 8.20 -2.49 -11.47
CA GLU A 38 7.90 -3.84 -11.95
C GLU A 38 6.42 -4.16 -11.77
N MET A 39 5.86 -3.82 -10.61
CA MET A 39 4.42 -3.96 -10.35
C MET A 39 3.61 -3.19 -11.39
N ARG A 40 3.92 -1.91 -11.57
CA ARG A 40 3.19 -1.04 -12.49
C ARG A 40 3.29 -1.55 -13.93
N ASN A 41 4.49 -1.91 -14.38
CA ASN A 41 4.69 -2.40 -15.75
C ASN A 41 3.98 -3.73 -16.01
N ALA A 42 3.83 -4.58 -14.99
CA ALA A 42 3.15 -5.86 -15.13
C ALA A 42 1.61 -5.73 -15.10
N LEU A 43 1.06 -4.89 -14.21
CA LEU A 43 -0.38 -4.84 -13.93
C LEU A 43 -1.14 -3.79 -14.75
N VAL A 44 -0.46 -2.71 -15.17
CA VAL A 44 -1.08 -1.58 -15.88
C VAL A 44 -0.94 -1.80 -17.38
N SER A 45 -1.98 -2.39 -17.98
CA SER A 45 -2.10 -2.62 -19.42
C SER A 45 -3.46 -2.14 -19.95
N GLY A 46 -3.50 -1.70 -21.21
CA GLY A 46 -4.73 -1.23 -21.85
C GLY A 46 -5.37 -0.04 -21.12
N ASN A 47 -6.61 -0.22 -20.65
CA ASN A 47 -7.41 0.81 -19.96
C ASN A 47 -7.23 0.80 -18.43
N ARG A 48 -6.33 -0.04 -17.91
CA ARG A 48 -6.02 -0.11 -16.48
C ARG A 48 -5.19 1.11 -16.08
N GLU A 49 -5.44 1.59 -14.87
CA GLU A 49 -4.84 2.82 -14.35
C GLU A 49 -4.09 2.56 -13.04
N PHE A 50 -3.26 3.51 -12.63
CA PHE A 50 -2.48 3.40 -11.41
C PHE A 50 -2.57 4.66 -10.56
N GLN A 51 -2.82 4.47 -9.27
CA GLN A 51 -2.77 5.50 -8.25
C GLN A 51 -1.60 5.18 -7.31
N LEU A 52 -0.71 6.15 -7.11
CA LEU A 52 0.27 6.03 -6.04
C LEU A 52 -0.38 6.23 -4.68
N ASP A 53 -0.08 5.35 -3.74
CA ASP A 53 -0.53 5.49 -2.37
C ASP A 53 0.17 6.67 -1.68
N PHE A 54 -0.62 7.59 -1.11
CA PHE A 54 -0.10 8.75 -0.37
C PHE A 54 0.88 8.38 0.75
N ILE A 55 0.63 7.30 1.47
CA ILE A 55 1.52 6.85 2.56
C ILE A 55 2.89 6.50 2.01
N HIS A 56 2.90 5.80 0.88
CA HIS A 56 4.12 5.42 0.18
C HIS A 56 4.80 6.62 -0.48
N ILE A 57 4.05 7.56 -1.07
CA ILE A 57 4.60 8.80 -1.64
C ILE A 57 5.46 9.54 -0.61
N PHE A 58 4.94 9.81 0.58
CA PHE A 58 5.66 10.58 1.59
C PHE A 58 6.85 9.81 2.16
N ARG A 59 6.70 8.49 2.36
CA ARG A 59 7.78 7.60 2.81
C ARG A 59 8.91 7.53 1.78
N ASP A 60 8.58 7.32 0.51
CA ASP A 60 9.52 7.21 -0.60
C ASP A 60 10.29 8.52 -0.81
N VAL A 61 9.60 9.66 -0.75
CA VAL A 61 10.26 10.98 -0.81
C VAL A 61 11.21 11.15 0.36
N GLY A 62 10.80 10.80 1.59
CA GLY A 62 11.67 10.88 2.77
C GLY A 62 12.93 10.02 2.65
N ILE A 63 12.78 8.79 2.13
CA ILE A 63 13.90 7.85 1.89
C ILE A 63 14.80 8.36 0.77
N LYS A 64 14.25 8.84 -0.35
CA LYS A 64 15.06 9.35 -1.47
C LYS A 64 15.82 10.62 -1.08
N LEU A 65 15.20 11.52 -0.34
CA LEU A 65 15.87 12.70 0.20
C LEU A 65 17.02 12.33 1.14
N TRP A 66 16.85 11.27 1.94
CA TRP A 66 17.92 10.74 2.77
C TRP A 66 19.07 10.18 1.92
N MET A 67 18.75 9.38 0.90
CA MET A 67 19.72 8.77 -0.02
C MET A 67 20.48 9.82 -0.84
N ASP A 68 19.83 10.91 -1.24
CA ASP A 68 20.48 12.03 -1.94
C ASP A 68 21.56 12.70 -1.06
N GLY A 69 21.42 12.63 0.28
CA GLY A 69 22.45 13.06 1.23
C GLY A 69 22.73 14.57 1.26
N LYS A 70 21.91 15.40 0.61
CA LYS A 70 22.14 16.86 0.50
C LYS A 70 21.50 17.70 1.59
N LEU A 71 20.52 17.14 2.31
CA LEU A 71 19.66 17.89 3.22
C LEU A 71 19.63 17.30 4.62
N GLY A 72 19.62 18.18 5.62
CA GLY A 72 19.41 17.82 7.02
C GLY A 72 18.01 17.24 7.27
N LEU A 73 17.82 16.57 8.41
CA LEU A 73 16.53 15.96 8.76
C LEU A 73 15.36 16.96 8.74
N ASN A 74 15.58 18.20 9.21
CA ASN A 74 14.55 19.22 9.27
C ASN A 74 14.10 19.69 7.88
N ASP A 75 15.05 19.95 6.97
CA ASP A 75 14.74 20.35 5.59
C ASP A 75 14.00 19.24 4.84
N ARG A 76 14.40 17.98 5.06
CA ARG A 76 13.70 16.81 4.50
C ARG A 76 12.26 16.74 4.99
N LYS A 77 12.01 16.96 6.29
CA LYS A 77 10.66 17.03 6.85
C LYS A 77 9.84 18.17 6.27
N ILE A 78 10.45 19.34 6.01
CA ILE A 78 9.76 20.49 5.39
C ILE A 78 9.30 20.13 3.97
N ILE A 79 10.13 19.45 3.18
CA ILE A 79 9.77 19.01 1.82
C ILE A 79 8.58 18.04 1.85
N VAL A 80 8.63 17.02 2.73
CA VAL A 80 7.52 16.07 2.89
C VAL A 80 6.23 16.78 3.31
N LYS A 81 6.28 17.68 4.31
CA LYS A 81 5.13 18.49 4.73
C LYS A 81 4.58 19.37 3.61
N ARG A 82 5.45 19.92 2.76
CA ARG A 82 5.03 20.69 1.60
C ARG A 82 4.22 19.83 0.62
N MET A 83 4.63 18.58 0.38
CA MET A 83 3.84 17.65 -0.43
C MET A 83 2.50 17.28 0.23
N GLU A 84 2.48 17.01 1.54
CA GLU A 84 1.24 16.75 2.30
C GLU A 84 0.25 17.92 2.18
N SER A 85 0.75 19.15 2.27
CA SER A 85 -0.04 20.38 2.12
C SER A 85 -0.64 20.59 0.73
N ILE A 86 -0.17 19.85 -0.28
CA ILE A 86 -0.73 19.86 -1.64
C ILE A 86 -1.76 18.73 -1.81
N LEU A 87 -1.40 17.52 -1.38
CA LEU A 87 -2.17 16.30 -1.67
C LEU A 87 -3.38 16.12 -0.73
N TYR A 88 -3.27 16.42 0.56
CA TYR A 88 -4.40 16.26 1.49
C TYR A 88 -5.57 17.22 1.21
N PRO A 89 -5.36 18.50 0.86
CA PRO A 89 -6.45 19.35 0.42
C PRO A 89 -7.14 18.83 -0.84
N LEU A 90 -6.40 18.28 -1.81
CA LEU A 90 -6.98 17.70 -3.02
C LEU A 90 -7.92 16.54 -2.69
N LYS A 91 -7.54 15.65 -1.77
CA LYS A 91 -8.42 14.59 -1.25
C LYS A 91 -9.74 15.16 -0.72
N ASN A 92 -9.67 16.21 0.11
CA ASN A 92 -10.87 16.81 0.69
C ASN A 92 -11.73 17.50 -0.38
N SER A 93 -11.11 18.11 -1.39
CA SER A 93 -11.78 18.66 -2.57
C SER A 93 -12.52 17.58 -3.35
N VAL A 94 -11.91 16.43 -3.62
CA VAL A 94 -12.59 15.32 -4.33
C VAL A 94 -13.87 14.92 -3.61
N ARG A 95 -13.81 14.70 -2.29
CA ARG A 95 -15.00 14.37 -1.49
C ARG A 95 -16.11 15.42 -1.66
N LYS A 96 -15.77 16.70 -1.48
CA LYS A 96 -16.72 17.82 -1.55
C LYS A 96 -17.32 18.00 -2.96
N HIS A 97 -16.49 17.95 -3.99
CA HIS A 97 -16.91 18.28 -5.35
C HIS A 97 -17.64 17.12 -6.05
N ILE A 98 -17.42 15.87 -5.62
CA ILE A 98 -18.29 14.75 -6.01
C ILE A 98 -19.71 14.98 -5.47
N GLU A 99 -19.85 15.37 -4.20
CA GLU A 99 -21.16 15.63 -3.58
C GLU A 99 -21.90 16.80 -4.25
N ASN A 100 -21.17 17.86 -4.62
CA ASN A 100 -21.75 19.09 -5.15
C ASN A 100 -21.84 19.13 -6.70
N GLY A 101 -21.31 18.15 -7.41
CA GLY A 101 -21.28 18.10 -8.89
C GLY A 101 -20.37 19.14 -9.58
N ASP A 102 -19.57 19.90 -8.83
CA ASP A 102 -18.71 20.97 -9.33
C ASP A 102 -17.37 20.43 -9.86
N THR A 103 -17.44 19.87 -11.08
CA THR A 103 -16.30 19.21 -11.74
C THR A 103 -15.23 20.17 -12.25
N GLU A 104 -15.60 21.39 -12.65
CA GLU A 104 -14.64 22.39 -13.15
C GLU A 104 -13.72 22.91 -12.04
N SER A 105 -14.26 23.17 -10.84
CA SER A 105 -13.44 23.52 -9.68
C SER A 105 -12.49 22.38 -9.31
N LEU A 106 -12.94 21.13 -9.39
CA LEU A 106 -12.08 19.97 -9.13
C LEU A 106 -10.96 19.84 -10.19
N LYS A 107 -11.25 20.06 -11.48
CA LYS A 107 -10.22 20.11 -12.54
C LYS A 107 -9.16 21.18 -12.25
N ALA A 108 -9.58 22.38 -11.87
CA ALA A 108 -8.66 23.46 -11.52
C ALA A 108 -7.77 23.08 -10.31
N LYS A 109 -8.33 22.40 -9.30
CA LYS A 109 -7.57 21.90 -8.15
C LYS A 109 -6.57 20.81 -8.51
N ILE A 110 -6.91 19.91 -9.44
CA ILE A 110 -6.00 18.88 -9.94
C ILE A 110 -4.81 19.53 -10.65
N ASN A 111 -5.06 20.45 -11.58
CA ASN A 111 -4.01 21.17 -12.31
C ASN A 111 -3.10 21.95 -11.35
N TYR A 112 -3.70 22.66 -10.40
CA TYR A 112 -2.96 23.36 -9.35
C TYR A 112 -2.05 22.41 -8.54
N ALA A 113 -2.55 21.24 -8.16
CA ALA A 113 -1.77 20.26 -7.41
C ALA A 113 -0.57 19.75 -8.23
N ILE A 114 -0.77 19.41 -9.50
CA ILE A 114 0.30 18.98 -10.41
C ILE A 114 1.37 20.08 -10.54
N ASP A 115 0.96 21.34 -10.74
CA ASP A 115 1.90 22.45 -10.91
C ASP A 115 2.70 22.74 -9.63
N LYS A 116 2.05 22.63 -8.46
CA LYS A 116 2.75 22.74 -7.18
C LYS A 116 3.71 21.58 -6.96
N LEU A 117 3.36 20.34 -7.31
CA LEU A 117 4.28 19.20 -7.25
C LEU A 117 5.50 19.40 -8.16
N LYS A 118 5.29 19.89 -9.39
CA LYS A 118 6.39 20.24 -10.31
C LYS A 118 7.27 21.35 -9.76
N THR A 119 6.69 22.33 -9.07
CA THR A 119 7.45 23.39 -8.39
C THR A 119 8.28 22.82 -7.24
N VAL A 120 7.71 21.93 -6.41
CA VAL A 120 8.46 21.20 -5.37
C VAL A 120 9.63 20.45 -6.00
N ALA A 121 9.40 19.71 -7.09
CA ALA A 121 10.47 18.98 -7.78
C ALA A 121 11.61 19.91 -8.24
N LYS A 122 11.29 21.09 -8.80
CA LYS A 122 12.29 22.08 -9.20
C LYS A 122 13.10 22.60 -8.01
N ASP A 123 12.44 22.90 -6.90
CA ASP A 123 13.12 23.41 -5.70
C ASP A 123 14.01 22.33 -5.07
N VAL A 124 13.53 21.08 -5.01
CA VAL A 124 14.31 19.92 -4.55
C VAL A 124 15.54 19.68 -5.44
N ALA A 125 15.41 19.86 -6.76
CA ALA A 125 16.54 19.75 -7.68
C ALA A 125 17.60 20.84 -7.42
N LYS A 126 17.18 22.08 -7.15
CA LYS A 126 18.10 23.20 -6.81
C LYS A 126 18.89 22.92 -5.54
N SER A 127 18.32 22.18 -4.59
CA SER A 127 19.02 21.70 -3.39
C SER A 127 19.98 20.52 -3.64
N GLY A 128 20.14 20.07 -4.90
CA GLY A 128 21.01 18.97 -5.28
C GLY A 128 20.40 17.57 -5.14
N CYS A 129 19.12 17.46 -4.73
CA CYS A 129 18.40 16.20 -4.57
C CYS A 129 17.78 15.74 -5.90
N ILE A 130 18.63 15.41 -6.88
CA ILE A 130 18.21 15.15 -8.26
C ILE A 130 17.32 13.92 -8.38
N ALA A 131 17.62 12.82 -7.66
CA ALA A 131 16.84 11.60 -7.75
C ALA A 131 15.44 11.80 -7.14
N THR A 132 15.35 12.50 -6.00
CA THR A 132 14.05 12.86 -5.41
C THR A 132 13.26 13.79 -6.33
N ALA A 133 13.89 14.80 -6.93
CA ALA A 133 13.23 15.71 -7.85
C ALA A 133 12.64 14.98 -9.07
N ALA A 134 13.42 14.07 -9.67
CA ALA A 134 12.95 13.24 -10.77
C ALA A 134 11.74 12.39 -10.35
N PHE A 135 11.80 11.75 -9.18
CA PHE A 135 10.67 10.98 -8.65
C PHE A 135 9.39 11.82 -8.53
N ILE A 136 9.44 12.99 -7.88
CA ILE A 136 8.26 13.84 -7.69
C ILE A 136 7.69 14.28 -9.03
N ARG A 137 8.55 14.67 -9.98
CA ARG A 137 8.14 15.10 -11.32
C ARG A 137 7.47 13.95 -12.09
N ASP A 138 8.16 12.83 -12.21
CA ASP A 138 7.76 11.72 -13.08
C ASP A 138 6.49 11.02 -12.58
N TYR A 139 6.24 11.05 -11.27
CA TYR A 139 5.09 10.41 -10.66
C TYR A 139 3.95 11.38 -10.31
N SER A 140 4.10 12.69 -10.53
CA SER A 140 3.10 13.72 -10.16
C SER A 140 1.68 13.40 -10.65
N ASN A 141 1.53 12.93 -11.89
CA ASN A 141 0.23 12.52 -12.44
C ASN A 141 -0.36 11.30 -11.72
N LEU A 142 0.47 10.34 -11.30
CA LEU A 142 0.03 9.14 -10.58
C LEU A 142 -0.37 9.45 -9.13
N MET A 143 0.11 10.56 -8.56
CA MET A 143 -0.31 11.02 -7.24
C MET A 143 -1.75 11.57 -7.27
N VAL A 144 -2.26 11.99 -8.42
CA VAL A 144 -3.58 12.64 -8.55
C VAL A 144 -4.61 11.82 -9.34
N THR A 145 -4.29 10.58 -9.73
CA THR A 145 -5.16 9.69 -10.52
C THR A 145 -6.57 9.55 -9.90
N PHE A 146 -6.68 9.44 -8.58
CA PHE A 146 -7.96 9.32 -7.88
C PHE A 146 -8.88 10.53 -8.13
N ALA A 147 -8.32 11.73 -8.15
CA ALA A 147 -9.04 12.96 -8.41
C ALA A 147 -9.39 13.08 -9.90
N ARG A 148 -8.45 12.69 -10.77
CA ARG A 148 -8.67 12.67 -12.23
C ARG A 148 -9.81 11.73 -12.60
N LEU A 149 -9.83 10.51 -12.07
CA LEU A 149 -10.89 9.53 -12.33
C LEU A 149 -12.26 9.95 -11.79
N ALA A 150 -12.29 10.69 -10.67
CA ALA A 150 -13.52 11.26 -10.15
C ALA A 150 -14.13 12.28 -11.14
N VAL A 151 -13.31 13.10 -11.79
CA VAL A 151 -13.76 14.08 -12.79
C VAL A 151 -14.12 13.41 -14.12
N GLU A 152 -13.21 12.59 -14.67
CA GLU A 152 -13.33 12.08 -16.04
C GLU A 152 -14.34 10.94 -16.17
N LYS A 153 -14.42 10.09 -15.14
CA LYS A 153 -15.19 8.84 -15.19
C LYS A 153 -16.27 8.76 -14.11
N GLY A 154 -16.40 9.80 -13.26
CA GLY A 154 -17.30 9.76 -12.10
C GLY A 154 -16.93 8.67 -11.08
N ARG A 155 -15.70 8.15 -11.12
CA ARG A 155 -15.28 6.99 -10.32
C ARG A 155 -14.57 7.44 -9.04
N SER A 156 -15.14 7.09 -7.90
CA SER A 156 -14.48 7.24 -6.61
C SER A 156 -13.56 6.04 -6.34
N ILE A 157 -12.28 6.30 -6.12
CA ILE A 157 -11.30 5.30 -5.69
C ILE A 157 -10.55 5.77 -4.45
N PRO A 158 -9.99 4.87 -3.64
CA PRO A 158 -9.09 5.26 -2.55
C PRO A 158 -7.82 5.93 -3.07
N TRP A 159 -7.29 6.87 -2.29
CA TRP A 159 -6.01 7.55 -2.51
C TRP A 159 -4.86 6.92 -1.68
N ASN A 160 -5.19 5.94 -0.84
CA ASN A 160 -4.22 5.18 -0.03
C ASN A 160 -4.65 3.72 0.16
N SER A 161 -3.72 2.90 0.62
CA SER A 161 -3.91 1.48 0.94
C SER A 161 -3.84 1.21 2.46
N ASN A 162 -4.32 2.14 3.28
CA ASN A 162 -4.27 2.09 4.76
C ASN A 162 -4.65 0.72 5.36
N THR A 163 -5.70 0.09 4.83
CA THR A 163 -6.14 -1.24 5.27
C THR A 163 -5.08 -2.31 5.01
N ILE A 164 -4.43 -2.24 3.84
CA ILE A 164 -3.32 -3.12 3.47
C ILE A 164 -2.09 -2.85 4.33
N GLU A 165 -1.75 -1.59 4.60
CA GLU A 165 -0.63 -1.25 5.51
C GLU A 165 -0.82 -1.84 6.92
N ARG A 166 -2.03 -1.78 7.47
CA ARG A 166 -2.33 -2.38 8.79
C ARG A 166 -2.18 -3.90 8.76
N LEU A 167 -2.68 -4.53 7.70
CA LEU A 167 -2.56 -5.96 7.48
C LEU A 167 -1.11 -6.41 7.33
N MET A 168 -0.33 -5.70 6.51
CA MET A 168 1.11 -5.92 6.36
C MET A 168 1.87 -5.71 7.67
N GLY A 169 1.43 -4.76 8.52
CA GLY A 169 1.95 -4.58 9.86
C GLY A 169 1.73 -5.79 10.78
N GLU A 170 0.56 -6.44 10.71
CA GLU A 170 0.30 -7.68 11.45
C GLU A 170 1.18 -8.84 10.95
N ILE A 171 1.27 -9.00 9.63
CA ILE A 171 2.13 -10.00 8.99
C ILE A 171 3.59 -9.80 9.41
N SER A 172 4.08 -8.55 9.38
CA SER A 172 5.45 -8.21 9.79
C SER A 172 5.73 -8.56 11.25
N LYS A 173 4.78 -8.28 12.16
CA LYS A 173 4.93 -8.64 13.58
C LYS A 173 5.03 -10.15 13.78
N ARG A 174 4.16 -10.92 13.12
CA ARG A 174 4.15 -12.40 13.24
C ARG A 174 5.40 -13.03 12.65
N THR A 175 5.88 -12.52 11.51
CA THR A 175 7.10 -13.02 10.87
C THR A 175 8.36 -12.70 11.69
N LYS A 176 8.42 -11.51 12.32
CA LYS A 176 9.51 -11.12 13.23
C LYS A 176 9.53 -11.90 14.55
N HIS A 177 8.35 -12.19 15.12
CA HIS A 177 8.24 -12.92 16.40
C HIS A 177 8.80 -14.36 16.32
N LYS A 178 9.03 -14.90 15.12
CA LYS A 178 9.58 -16.25 14.91
C LYS A 178 10.98 -16.22 14.28
N TRP A 179 11.83 -15.31 14.74
CA TRP A 179 13.26 -15.26 14.41
C TRP A 179 13.60 -15.05 12.93
N MET A 180 12.64 -14.60 12.11
CA MET A 180 12.84 -14.20 10.71
C MET A 180 13.41 -15.29 9.76
N ARG A 181 13.51 -16.55 10.18
CA ARG A 181 13.98 -17.66 9.33
C ARG A 181 12.82 -18.34 8.62
N TRP A 182 12.32 -17.70 7.58
CA TRP A 182 11.22 -18.25 6.79
C TRP A 182 11.69 -18.58 5.38
N THR A 183 11.40 -19.81 4.94
CA THR A 183 11.45 -20.15 3.51
C THR A 183 10.32 -19.42 2.78
N THR A 184 10.44 -19.24 1.46
CA THR A 184 9.36 -18.69 0.61
C THR A 184 8.02 -19.40 0.86
N ARG A 185 8.06 -20.75 0.96
CA ARG A 185 6.89 -21.57 1.29
C ARG A 185 6.33 -21.27 2.68
N GLY A 186 7.19 -21.09 3.68
CA GLY A 186 6.80 -20.75 5.05
C GLY A 186 6.11 -19.38 5.13
N LEU A 187 6.67 -18.36 4.46
CA LEU A 187 6.04 -17.03 4.36
C LEU A 187 4.69 -17.11 3.64
N GLY A 188 4.63 -17.83 2.51
CA GLY A 188 3.39 -18.03 1.76
C GLY A 188 2.31 -18.69 2.61
N ALA A 189 2.66 -19.70 3.42
CA ALA A 189 1.71 -20.34 4.33
C ALA A 189 1.17 -19.37 5.39
N ILE A 190 2.04 -18.55 6.01
CA ILE A 190 1.62 -17.56 7.01
C ILE A 190 0.70 -16.51 6.40
N LEU A 191 1.09 -15.98 5.23
CA LEU A 191 0.28 -15.02 4.51
C LEU A 191 -1.11 -15.57 4.21
N ASN A 192 -1.19 -16.78 3.65
CA ASN A 192 -2.46 -17.44 3.37
C ASN A 192 -3.32 -17.57 4.63
N ILE A 193 -2.75 -18.05 5.75
CA ILE A 193 -3.50 -18.21 7.01
C ILE A 193 -4.09 -16.87 7.50
N ILE A 194 -3.27 -15.82 7.52
CA ILE A 194 -3.70 -14.51 7.99
C ILE A 194 -4.73 -13.94 7.02
N LEU A 195 -4.47 -13.99 5.71
CA LEU A 195 -5.30 -13.36 4.70
C LEU A 195 -6.63 -14.08 4.51
N THR A 196 -6.68 -15.42 4.63
CA THR A 196 -7.94 -16.18 4.67
C THR A 196 -8.81 -15.70 5.83
N ARG A 197 -8.25 -15.49 7.03
CA ARG A 197 -9.00 -14.93 8.17
C ARG A 197 -9.64 -13.58 7.85
N TYR A 198 -8.97 -12.75 7.07
CA TYR A 198 -9.47 -11.42 6.67
C TYR A 198 -10.42 -11.45 5.47
N ALA A 199 -10.32 -12.45 4.60
CA ALA A 199 -11.12 -12.59 3.40
C ALA A 199 -12.41 -13.39 3.64
N SER A 200 -12.36 -14.43 4.48
CA SER A 200 -13.46 -15.35 4.75
C SER A 200 -13.27 -16.05 6.10
N GLU A 201 -14.10 -15.69 7.08
CA GLU A 201 -14.10 -16.33 8.40
C GLU A 201 -14.48 -17.81 8.32
N GLN A 202 -15.41 -18.15 7.42
CA GLN A 202 -15.84 -19.53 7.18
C GLN A 202 -14.69 -20.40 6.68
N ASP A 203 -13.95 -19.94 5.66
CA ASP A 203 -12.81 -20.68 5.12
C ASP A 203 -11.69 -20.81 6.14
N TYR A 204 -11.50 -19.79 6.98
CA TYR A 204 -10.56 -19.82 8.07
C TYR A 204 -10.94 -20.87 9.12
N GLU A 205 -12.20 -20.96 9.52
CA GLU A 205 -12.65 -21.99 10.48
C GLU A 205 -12.58 -23.41 9.90
N ILE A 206 -12.87 -23.59 8.60
CA ILE A 206 -12.66 -24.88 7.91
C ILE A 206 -11.17 -25.25 7.91
N PHE A 207 -10.30 -24.32 7.52
CA PHE A 207 -8.85 -24.52 7.53
C PHE A 207 -8.35 -24.87 8.94
N LYS A 208 -8.77 -24.09 9.93
CA LYS A 208 -8.44 -24.28 11.35
C LYS A 208 -8.90 -25.64 11.83
N ALA A 209 -10.13 -26.07 11.53
CA ALA A 209 -10.63 -27.38 11.89
C ALA A 209 -9.81 -28.51 11.25
N LYS A 210 -9.41 -28.36 9.98
CA LYS A 210 -8.58 -29.34 9.26
C LYS A 210 -7.17 -29.46 9.86
N ILE A 211 -6.52 -28.34 10.16
CA ILE A 211 -5.19 -28.34 10.79
C ILE A 211 -5.28 -28.80 12.24
N MET A 212 -6.30 -28.36 12.98
CA MET A 212 -6.46 -28.70 14.40
C MET A 212 -6.82 -30.17 14.64
N ARG A 213 -7.42 -30.83 13.64
CA ARG A 213 -7.67 -32.28 13.66
C ARG A 213 -6.52 -33.10 13.09
N SER A 214 -5.45 -32.48 12.58
CA SER A 214 -4.28 -33.22 12.14
C SER A 214 -3.47 -33.70 13.33
N ALA A 215 -2.95 -34.93 13.28
CA ALA A 215 -2.15 -35.57 14.33
C ALA A 215 -0.82 -34.84 14.66
N ASN A 216 -0.55 -33.69 14.03
CA ASN A 216 0.62 -32.84 14.28
C ASN A 216 0.49 -31.97 15.55
N LEU A 217 -0.66 -32.01 16.24
CA LEU A 217 -0.94 -31.22 17.45
C LEU A 217 -0.55 -31.87 18.77
N THR A 218 0.06 -33.06 18.74
CA THR A 218 0.55 -33.75 19.96
C THR A 218 1.57 -32.92 20.76
N TYR A 219 2.10 -31.83 20.19
CA TYR A 219 3.14 -30.99 20.81
C TYR A 219 2.66 -29.70 21.49
N ILE A 220 1.37 -29.37 21.48
CA ILE A 220 0.86 -28.19 22.21
C ILE A 220 -0.23 -28.62 23.21
N LYS A 221 0.14 -29.54 24.09
CA LYS A 221 -0.59 -29.77 25.35
C LYS A 221 0.38 -29.48 26.49
N CYS A 222 0.68 -28.21 26.71
CA CYS A 222 1.22 -27.80 28.01
C CYS A 222 0.05 -27.78 28.98
N GLU A 223 -0.01 -28.75 29.89
CA GLU A 223 -0.79 -28.61 31.11
C GLU A 223 -0.11 -27.55 31.98
N THR A 224 -0.69 -26.36 32.00
CA THR A 224 -0.26 -25.31 32.92
C THR A 224 -0.81 -25.64 34.30
N ILE A 225 0.02 -26.20 35.17
CA ILE A 225 -0.29 -26.31 36.60
C ILE A 225 0.04 -24.95 37.23
N ILE A 226 -1.00 -24.20 37.59
CA ILE A 226 -0.84 -22.98 38.39
C ILE A 226 -0.66 -23.44 39.84
N MET A 227 0.59 -23.49 40.30
CA MET A 227 0.87 -23.60 41.73
C MET A 227 0.81 -22.21 42.35
N SER A 228 -0.26 -21.94 43.10
CA SER A 228 -0.29 -20.82 44.03
C SER A 228 0.68 -21.12 45.17
N VAL A 229 1.86 -20.50 45.13
CA VAL A 229 2.69 -20.33 46.32
C VAL A 229 2.11 -19.13 47.07
N GLY A 230 1.17 -19.42 47.97
CA GLY A 230 0.77 -18.47 49.00
C GLY A 230 1.96 -18.22 49.91
N GLY A 231 2.72 -17.17 49.61
CA GLY A 231 3.60 -16.55 50.59
C GLY A 231 2.75 -15.67 51.48
N GLU A 232 2.50 -16.12 52.71
CA GLU A 232 2.23 -15.19 53.80
C GLU A 232 3.50 -14.36 53.99
N PHE A 233 3.37 -13.04 53.77
CA PHE A 233 3.92 -11.90 54.53
C PHE A 233 4.02 -10.67 53.61
#